data_AF-A0A1I8FDT6-F1
#
_entry.id   AF-A0A1I8FDT6-F1
#
_cell.length_a   1.000
_cell.length_b   1.000
_cell.length_c   1.000
_cell.angle_alpha   90.00
_cell.angle_beta   90.00
_cell.angle_gamma   90.00
#
_symmetry.space_group_name_H-M   'P 1'
#
loop_
_entity.id
_entity.type
_entity.pdbx_description
1 polymer ?
#
loop_
_entity_poly.entity_id
_entity_poly.type
_entity_poly.pdbx_seq_one_letter_code
_entity_poly.pdbx_strand_id
1 'polypeptide(L)'
;RRDQVLFVNVSEPPEVSSATQTGLAGAQDVYQRAIGSAIEKGRELAEQVRRRWMEFGMHRAFKEPRFLERLSKDPGPAICQVAKDEGVNLIVIGSRGMSRLKRTFLGSVSEYVLHHAKVPIAIVPPPKQQSLEAIRQASQDTASGDGQDGII
;
A
#
# COMPACT_ATOMS: atom_id res chain seq x y z
N ARG A 1 14.03 15.95 -14.20
CA ARG A 1 13.71 15.67 -12.77
C ARG A 1 12.85 14.40 -12.78
N ARG A 2 13.30 13.27 -12.22
CA ARG A 2 12.47 12.05 -12.16
C ARG A 2 11.45 12.17 -11.03
N ASP A 3 10.23 11.70 -11.27
CA ASP A 3 9.14 11.72 -10.29
C ASP A 3 9.43 10.79 -9.11
N GLN A 4 8.79 11.06 -7.97
CA GLN A 4 8.91 10.30 -6.74
C GLN A 4 7.60 9.61 -6.41
N VAL A 5 7.69 8.39 -5.89
CA VAL A 5 6.54 7.63 -5.40
C VAL A 5 6.75 7.31 -3.93
N LEU A 6 5.74 7.61 -3.13
CA LEU A 6 5.66 7.25 -1.71
C LEU A 6 4.54 6.23 -1.52
N PHE A 7 4.90 5.03 -1.10
CA PHE A 7 3.94 4.03 -0.66
C PHE A 7 3.65 4.24 0.83
N VAL A 8 2.38 4.42 1.15
CA VAL A 8 1.91 4.61 2.52
C VAL A 8 1.09 3.39 2.92
N ASN A 9 1.50 2.71 3.99
CA ASN A 9 0.70 1.70 4.64
C ASN A 9 0.20 2.27 5.97
N VAL A 10 -1.13 2.25 6.16
CA VAL A 10 -1.74 2.68 7.42
C VAL A 10 -2.32 1.44 8.09
N SER A 11 -1.72 1.06 9.21
CA SER A 11 -2.14 -0.10 10.00
C SER A 11 -2.92 0.38 11.21
N GLU A 12 -4.09 -0.22 11.45
CA GLU A 12 -4.87 0.05 12.65
C GLU A 12 -4.27 -0.70 13.85
N PRO A 13 -4.08 -0.03 15.01
CA PRO A 13 -3.64 -0.73 16.20
C PRO A 13 -4.76 -1.69 16.66
N PRO A 14 -4.39 -2.88 17.15
CA PRO A 14 -5.33 -3.89 17.61
C PRO A 14 -6.11 -3.36 18.81
N GLU A 15 -7.42 -3.61 18.84
CA GLU A 15 -8.25 -3.28 19.99
C GLU A 15 -7.90 -4.18 21.17
N VAL A 16 -7.49 -3.56 22.28
CA VAL A 16 -7.39 -4.25 23.57
C VAL A 16 -8.71 -4.03 24.33
N SER A 17 -9.48 -5.11 24.48
CA SER A 17 -10.72 -5.09 25.28
C SER A 17 -10.43 -4.67 26.72
N SER A 18 -11.35 -3.91 27.33
CA SER A 18 -11.31 -3.54 28.75
C SER A 18 -11.30 -4.76 29.68
N ALA A 19 -11.76 -5.93 29.22
CA ALA A 19 -11.70 -7.18 29.98
C ALA A 19 -10.26 -7.69 30.23
N THR A 20 -9.26 -7.13 29.52
CA THR A 20 -7.83 -7.44 29.73
C THR A 20 -7.17 -6.49 30.76
N GLN A 21 -7.91 -5.54 31.36
CA GLN A 21 -7.40 -4.68 32.43
C GLN A 21 -7.17 -5.40 33.77
N THR A 22 -7.58 -6.66 33.92
CA THR A 22 -7.46 -7.42 35.18
C THR A 22 -6.13 -8.17 35.38
N GLY A 23 -5.12 -7.98 34.52
CA GLY A 23 -3.79 -8.60 34.71
C GLY A 23 -2.67 -7.94 33.92
N LEU A 24 -1.94 -7.04 34.58
CA LEU A 24 -0.93 -6.09 34.05
C LEU A 24 0.33 -6.66 33.33
N ALA A 25 0.38 -7.94 33.00
CA ALA A 25 1.46 -8.52 32.17
C ALA A 25 0.97 -8.99 30.79
N GLY A 26 -0.20 -9.65 30.73
CA GLY A 26 -0.69 -10.27 29.50
C GLY A 26 -1.23 -9.27 28.46
N ALA A 27 -1.88 -8.18 28.90
CA ALA A 27 -2.42 -7.17 27.99
C ALA A 27 -1.31 -6.42 27.22
N GLN A 28 -0.23 -6.10 27.93
CA GLN A 28 0.94 -5.43 27.37
C GLN A 28 1.59 -6.31 26.31
N ASP A 29 1.81 -7.58 26.60
CA ASP A 29 2.43 -8.53 25.67
C ASP A 29 1.58 -8.77 24.42
N VAL A 30 0.26 -8.89 24.57
CA VAL A 30 -0.66 -9.05 23.44
C VAL A 30 -0.62 -7.83 22.53
N TYR A 31 -0.67 -6.63 23.10
CA TYR A 31 -0.59 -5.38 22.34
C TYR A 31 0.75 -5.23 21.61
N GLN A 32 1.86 -5.52 22.29
CA GLN A 32 3.21 -5.46 21.70
C GLN A 32 3.36 -6.45 20.53
N ARG A 33 2.90 -7.70 20.69
CA ARG A 33 2.94 -8.69 19.61
C ARG A 33 2.09 -8.28 18.41
N ALA A 34 0.91 -7.72 18.67
CA ALA A 34 -0.02 -7.39 17.62
C ALA A 34 0.40 -6.13 16.85
N ILE A 35 1.04 -5.14 17.50
CA ILE A 35 1.79 -4.06 16.82
C ILE A 35 2.97 -4.63 16.02
N GLY A 36 3.77 -5.50 16.64
CA GLY A 36 4.92 -6.13 15.96
C GLY A 36 4.50 -6.86 14.68
N SER A 37 3.38 -7.57 14.72
CA SER A 37 2.81 -8.23 13.54
C SER A 37 2.33 -7.25 12.47
N ALA A 38 1.74 -6.12 12.85
CA ALA A 38 1.33 -5.08 11.90
C ALA A 38 2.54 -4.47 11.17
N ILE A 39 3.60 -4.15 11.92
CA ILE A 39 4.87 -3.64 11.37
C ILE A 39 5.50 -4.67 10.43
N GLU A 40 5.55 -5.94 10.83
CA GLU A 40 6.12 -7.00 10.00
C GLU A 40 5.35 -7.17 8.69
N LYS A 41 4.00 -7.18 8.73
CA LYS A 41 3.16 -7.21 7.52
C LYS A 41 3.40 -5.99 6.63
N GLY A 42 3.57 -4.81 7.21
CA GLY A 42 3.93 -3.59 6.46
C GLY A 42 5.27 -3.73 5.74
N ARG A 43 6.26 -4.32 6.41
CA ARG A 43 7.57 -4.61 5.82
C ARG A 43 7.49 -5.62 4.68
N GLU A 44 6.76 -6.72 4.88
CA GLU A 44 6.52 -7.72 3.84
C GLU A 44 5.83 -7.12 2.61
N LEU A 45 4.86 -6.23 2.82
CA LEU A 45 4.19 -5.51 1.75
C LEU A 45 5.16 -4.59 1.00
N ALA A 46 6.01 -3.86 1.71
CA ALA A 46 7.03 -3.01 1.10
C ALA A 46 7.99 -3.83 0.22
N GLU A 47 8.43 -4.99 0.67
CA GLU A 47 9.27 -5.90 -0.12
C GLU A 47 8.54 -6.45 -1.36
N GLN A 48 7.25 -6.79 -1.24
CA GLN A 48 6.44 -7.19 -2.41
C GLN A 48 6.34 -6.07 -3.45
N VAL A 49 6.15 -4.83 -3.00
CA VAL A 49 6.10 -3.67 -3.89
C VAL A 49 7.45 -3.44 -4.56
N ARG A 50 8.57 -3.52 -3.83
CA ARG A 50 9.92 -3.39 -4.40
C ARG A 50 10.19 -4.43 -5.49
N ARG A 51 9.80 -5.69 -5.26
CA ARG A 51 9.94 -6.73 -6.28
C ARG A 51 9.17 -6.39 -7.55
N ARG A 52 7.89 -6.04 -7.43
CA ARG A 52 7.07 -5.63 -8.59
C ARG A 52 7.58 -4.36 -9.25
N TRP A 53 8.10 -3.42 -8.48
CA TRP A 53 8.70 -2.18 -8.98
C TRP A 53 9.85 -2.45 -9.95
N MET A 54 10.71 -3.41 -9.60
CA MET A 54 11.81 -3.84 -10.47
C MET A 54 11.30 -4.64 -11.67
N GLU A 55 10.39 -5.59 -11.44
CA GLU A 55 9.75 -6.43 -12.46
C GLU A 55 9.09 -5.60 -13.56
N PHE A 56 8.39 -4.52 -13.21
CA PHE A 56 7.76 -3.60 -14.17
C PHE A 56 8.69 -2.51 -14.71
N GLY A 57 9.98 -2.53 -14.37
CA GLY A 57 10.96 -1.55 -14.87
C GLY A 57 10.74 -0.12 -14.37
N MET A 58 10.01 0.09 -13.26
CA MET A 58 9.65 1.42 -12.76
C MET A 58 10.87 2.27 -12.39
N HIS A 59 11.99 1.63 -12.02
CA HIS A 59 13.27 2.29 -11.75
C HIS A 59 13.81 3.12 -12.94
N ARG A 60 13.34 2.84 -14.17
CA ARG A 60 13.72 3.59 -15.38
C ARG A 60 13.01 4.95 -15.45
N ALA A 61 11.76 5.03 -14.99
CA ALA A 61 10.94 6.24 -15.06
C ALA A 61 10.95 7.06 -13.77
N PHE A 62 11.01 6.39 -12.62
CA PHE A 62 10.87 6.98 -11.30
C PHE A 62 12.17 6.89 -10.49
N LYS A 63 12.27 7.68 -9.42
CA LYS A 63 13.31 7.47 -8.39
C LYS A 63 12.96 6.25 -7.51
N GLU A 64 13.92 5.79 -6.72
CA GLU A 64 13.68 4.74 -5.72
C GLU A 64 12.44 5.05 -4.85
N PRO A 65 11.53 4.08 -4.67
CA PRO A 65 10.29 4.29 -3.94
C PRO A 65 10.56 4.45 -2.45
N ARG A 66 9.89 5.42 -1.84
CA ARG A 66 9.85 5.59 -0.39
C ARG A 66 8.69 4.78 0.19
N PHE A 67 8.86 4.32 1.42
CA PHE A 67 7.84 3.60 2.17
C PHE A 67 7.64 4.26 3.53
N LEU A 68 6.37 4.46 3.91
CA LEU A 68 5.99 5.02 5.19
C LEU A 68 4.92 4.12 5.83
N GLU A 69 5.24 3.60 7.01
CA GLU A 69 4.30 2.90 7.88
C GLU A 69 3.69 3.91 8.87
N ARG A 70 2.37 3.92 8.98
CA ARG A 70 1.64 4.78 9.92
C ARG A 70 0.69 3.92 10.76
N LEU A 71 0.79 4.03 12.09
CA LEU A 71 -0.25 3.51 12.98
C LEU A 71 -1.32 4.57 13.20
N SER A 72 -2.57 4.26 12.90
CA SER A 72 -3.71 5.15 13.11
C SER A 72 -5.00 4.36 13.25
N LYS A 73 -5.91 4.78 14.14
CA LYS A 73 -7.28 4.24 14.20
C LYS A 73 -8.17 4.77 13.07
N ASP A 74 -7.75 5.84 12.41
CA ASP A 74 -8.50 6.49 11.35
C ASP A 74 -7.63 6.56 10.08
N PRO A 75 -7.71 5.56 9.18
CA PRO A 75 -6.84 5.49 8.00
C PRO A 75 -7.06 6.62 7.00
N GLY A 76 -8.32 7.02 6.77
CA GLY A 76 -8.68 8.11 5.87
C GLY A 76 -8.01 9.44 6.25
N PRO A 77 -8.24 9.96 7.48
CA PRO A 77 -7.55 11.14 7.98
C PRO A 77 -6.03 11.02 7.93
N ALA A 78 -5.48 9.86 8.31
CA ALA A 78 -4.04 9.64 8.32
C ALA A 78 -3.42 9.75 6.91
N ILE A 79 -4.08 9.23 5.87
CA ILE A 79 -3.64 9.37 4.47
C ILE A 79 -3.64 10.84 4.06
N CYS A 80 -4.71 11.59 4.36
CA CYS A 80 -4.78 13.03 4.05
C CYS A 80 -3.67 13.82 4.76
N GLN A 81 -3.37 13.46 6.01
CA GLN A 81 -2.30 14.10 6.78
C GLN A 81 -0.92 13.79 6.19
N VAL A 82 -0.64 12.53 5.85
CA VAL A 82 0.62 12.15 5.17
C VAL A 82 0.78 12.89 3.84
N ALA A 83 -0.29 12.99 3.05
CA ALA A 83 -0.26 13.72 1.78
C ALA A 83 0.12 15.21 1.98
N LYS A 84 -0.40 15.84 3.04
CA LYS A 84 -0.05 17.21 3.41
C LYS A 84 1.39 17.33 3.90
N ASP A 85 1.82 16.47 4.81
CA ASP A 85 3.14 16.49 5.43
C ASP A 85 4.25 16.27 4.40
N GLU A 86 4.02 15.38 3.44
CA GLU A 86 4.96 15.00 2.39
C GLU A 86 4.85 15.89 1.14
N GLY A 87 3.87 16.81 1.10
CA GLY A 87 3.67 17.72 -0.02
C GLY A 87 3.40 17.01 -1.36
N VAL A 88 2.69 15.87 -1.35
CA VAL A 88 2.43 15.09 -2.56
C VAL A 88 1.49 15.82 -3.50
N ASN A 89 1.64 15.60 -4.82
CA ASN A 89 0.83 16.27 -5.84
C ASN A 89 -0.35 15.43 -6.36
N LEU A 90 -0.38 14.13 -6.04
CA LEU A 90 -1.41 13.18 -6.43
C LEU A 90 -1.49 12.07 -5.39
N ILE A 91 -2.70 11.67 -5.02
CA ILE A 91 -2.94 10.47 -4.22
C ILE A 91 -3.48 9.37 -5.13
N VAL A 92 -2.87 8.18 -5.10
CA VAL A 92 -3.35 6.99 -5.80
C VAL A 92 -3.83 5.98 -4.76
N ILE A 93 -5.10 5.57 -4.85
CA ILE A 93 -5.70 4.60 -3.91
C ILE A 93 -6.56 3.58 -4.65
N GLY A 94 -6.68 2.38 -4.09
CA GLY A 94 -7.65 1.40 -4.56
C GLY A 94 -9.09 1.86 -4.33
N SER A 95 -10.03 1.37 -5.13
CA SER A 95 -11.46 1.65 -4.89
C SER A 95 -12.03 0.90 -3.67
N ARG A 96 -11.40 -0.20 -3.24
CA ARG A 96 -11.76 -1.02 -2.06
C ARG A 96 -10.55 -1.80 -1.52
N GLY A 97 -10.68 -2.34 -0.32
CA GLY A 97 -9.74 -3.32 0.24
C GLY A 97 -9.80 -4.69 -0.45
N MET A 98 -8.90 -5.61 -0.06
CA MET A 98 -8.74 -6.97 -0.62
C MET A 98 -9.94 -7.92 -0.43
N SER A 99 -11.00 -7.51 0.28
CA SER A 99 -12.15 -8.36 0.58
C SER A 99 -13.11 -8.47 -0.61
N ARG A 100 -13.31 -9.72 -1.08
CA ARG A 100 -14.15 -10.09 -2.23
C ARG A 100 -15.64 -9.78 -1.99
N LEU A 101 -16.11 -8.56 -2.26
CA LEU A 101 -17.54 -8.22 -2.30
C LEU A 101 -17.96 -7.57 -3.62
N LYS A 102 -19.05 -8.11 -4.17
CA LYS A 102 -19.51 -8.10 -5.57
C LYS A 102 -20.29 -6.84 -6.04
N ARG A 103 -20.05 -5.62 -5.54
CA ARG A 103 -20.83 -4.44 -6.02
C ARG A 103 -20.08 -3.12 -5.98
N THR A 104 -20.27 -2.29 -7.01
CA THR A 104 -19.71 -0.96 -7.37
C THR A 104 -19.75 0.16 -6.30
N PHE A 105 -19.44 -0.10 -5.02
CA PHE A 105 -19.31 0.94 -3.99
C PHE A 105 -17.86 1.39 -3.77
N LEU A 106 -17.64 2.61 -3.31
CA LEU A 106 -16.32 3.05 -2.85
C LEU A 106 -16.08 2.48 -1.43
N GLY A 107 -14.84 2.12 -1.09
CA GLY A 107 -14.50 1.74 0.29
C GLY A 107 -14.50 2.95 1.22
N SER A 108 -14.76 2.77 2.51
CA SER A 108 -14.85 3.85 3.50
C SER A 108 -13.61 4.75 3.53
N VAL A 109 -12.41 4.16 3.46
CA VAL A 109 -11.15 4.92 3.39
C VAL A 109 -11.07 5.74 2.11
N SER A 110 -11.39 5.14 0.97
CA SER A 110 -11.29 5.81 -0.32
C SER A 110 -12.33 6.91 -0.48
N GLU A 111 -13.52 6.73 0.08
CA GLU A 111 -14.58 7.74 0.17
C GLU A 111 -14.15 8.90 1.05
N TYR A 112 -13.61 8.61 2.25
CA TYR A 112 -13.09 9.65 3.12
C TYR A 112 -12.01 10.48 2.40
N VAL A 113 -11.01 9.81 1.81
CA VAL A 113 -9.91 10.50 1.11
C VAL A 113 -10.44 11.32 -0.06
N LEU A 114 -11.39 10.78 -0.85
CA LEU A 114 -12.05 11.48 -1.96
C LEU A 114 -12.66 12.82 -1.54
N HIS A 115 -13.31 12.86 -0.38
CA HIS A 115 -13.98 14.07 0.10
C HIS A 115 -13.05 15.06 0.82
N HIS A 116 -11.90 14.61 1.34
CA HIS A 116 -11.09 15.42 2.26
C HIS A 116 -9.69 15.78 1.75
N ALA A 117 -9.14 15.08 0.76
CA ALA A 117 -7.82 15.43 0.24
C ALA A 117 -7.81 16.81 -0.41
N LYS A 118 -6.66 17.48 -0.31
CA LYS A 118 -6.42 18.80 -0.91
C LYS A 118 -5.66 18.73 -2.24
N VAL A 119 -5.42 17.51 -2.72
CA VAL A 119 -4.72 17.22 -3.98
C VAL A 119 -5.57 16.27 -4.84
N PRO A 120 -5.34 16.22 -6.17
CA PRO A 120 -6.01 15.27 -7.04
C PRO A 120 -5.91 13.83 -6.54
N ILE A 121 -6.93 13.03 -6.85
CA ILE A 121 -7.01 11.61 -6.46
C ILE A 121 -7.26 10.75 -7.69
N ALA A 122 -6.46 9.70 -7.85
CA ALA A 122 -6.70 8.62 -8.78
C ALA A 122 -7.22 7.38 -8.03
N ILE A 123 -8.45 6.98 -8.32
CA ILE A 123 -9.05 5.75 -7.77
C ILE A 123 -8.83 4.61 -8.76
N VAL A 124 -8.12 3.58 -8.33
CA VAL A 124 -7.79 2.41 -9.16
C VAL A 124 -8.77 1.26 -8.85
N PRO A 125 -9.62 0.85 -9.81
CA PRO A 125 -10.51 -0.29 -9.62
C PRO A 125 -9.74 -1.61 -9.61
N PRO A 126 -10.31 -2.70 -9.05
CA PRO A 126 -9.69 -4.01 -9.17
C PRO A 126 -9.49 -4.37 -10.65
N PRO A 127 -8.37 -5.02 -10.99
CA PRO A 127 -8.07 -5.36 -12.37
C PRO A 127 -9.14 -6.30 -12.92
N LYS A 128 -9.59 -6.04 -14.16
CA LYS A 128 -10.42 -6.99 -14.89
C LYS A 128 -9.59 -8.25 -15.18
N GLN A 129 -10.24 -9.41 -15.29
CA GLN A 129 -9.55 -10.70 -15.52
C GLN A 129 -8.55 -10.63 -16.71
N GLN A 130 -8.95 -9.98 -17.80
CA GLN A 130 -8.09 -9.75 -18.97
C GLN A 130 -6.83 -8.93 -18.66
N SER A 131 -6.92 -7.94 -17.77
CA SER A 131 -5.76 -7.13 -17.35
C SER A 131 -4.80 -7.92 -16.47
N LEU A 132 -5.32 -8.85 -15.65
CA LEU A 132 -4.49 -9.75 -14.83
C LEU A 132 -3.69 -10.72 -15.71
N GLU A 133 -4.30 -11.23 -16.77
CA GLU A 133 -3.64 -12.09 -17.75
C GLU A 133 -2.53 -11.34 -18.50
N ALA A 134 -2.82 -10.12 -18.98
CA ALA A 134 -1.82 -9.27 -19.63
C ALA A 134 -0.65 -8.88 -18.71
N ILE A 135 -0.93 -8.54 -17.45
CA ILE A 135 0.12 -8.25 -16.46
C ILE A 135 0.98 -9.49 -16.22
N ARG A 136 0.36 -10.67 -16.06
CA ARG A 136 1.09 -11.94 -15.89
C ARG A 136 1.99 -12.27 -17.08
N GLN A 137 1.52 -12.02 -18.30
CA GLN A 137 2.30 -12.27 -19.51
C GLN A 137 3.50 -11.30 -19.60
N ALA A 138 3.28 -10.00 -19.40
CA ALA A 138 4.34 -9.00 -19.43
C ALA A 138 5.42 -9.24 -18.35
N SER A 139 5.01 -9.71 -17.17
CA SER A 139 5.90 -10.16 -16.10
C SER A 139 6.79 -11.35 -16.51
N GLN A 140 6.25 -12.30 -17.28
CA GLN A 140 6.99 -13.47 -17.76
C GLN A 140 7.98 -13.11 -18.87
N ASP A 141 7.56 -12.25 -19.80
CA ASP A 141 8.40 -11.84 -20.93
C ASP A 141 9.61 -11.00 -20.46
N THR A 142 9.42 -10.18 -19.41
CA THR A 142 10.51 -9.40 -18.81
C THR A 142 11.53 -10.27 -18.07
N ALA A 143 11.10 -11.40 -17.50
CA ALA A 143 11.99 -12.37 -16.84
C ALA A 143 12.80 -13.23 -17.82
N SER A 144 12.40 -13.31 -19.08
CA SER A 144 13.10 -14.08 -20.14
C SER A 144 14.06 -13.25 -20.99
N GLY A 145 14.09 -11.93 -20.81
CA GLY A 145 14.81 -11.00 -21.70
C GLY A 145 16.27 -10.67 -21.34
N ASP A 146 16.84 -11.21 -20.26
CA ASP A 146 18.19 -10.84 -19.80
C ASP A 146 19.25 -11.87 -20.25
N GLY A 147 19.39 -12.05 -21.57
CA GLY A 147 20.20 -13.13 -22.10
C GLY A 147 20.85 -12.98 -23.48
N GLN A 148 20.66 -11.87 -24.20
CA GLN A 148 21.38 -11.62 -25.46
C GLN A 148 21.46 -10.12 -25.72
N ASP A 149 22.57 -9.49 -25.33
CA ASP A 149 23.16 -8.34 -26.01
C ASP A 149 24.64 -8.24 -25.60
N GLY A 150 25.40 -9.20 -26.13
CA GLY A 150 26.84 -9.15 -26.23
C GLY A 150 27.19 -9.65 -27.63
N ILE A 151 28.01 -8.87 -28.35
CA ILE A 151 28.33 -8.94 -29.78
C ILE A 151 27.35 -8.09 -30.61
N ILE A 152 27.68 -6.82 -30.84
CA ILE A 152 28.54 -6.40 -31.96
C ILE A 152 29.35 -5.16 -31.57
#